data_AF-A0A4Y2CWV5-F1
#
_entry.id   AF-A0A4Y2CWV5-F1
#
_cell.length_a   1.000
_cell.length_b   1.000
_cell.length_c   1.000
_cell.angle_alpha   90.00
_cell.angle_beta   90.00
_cell.angle_gamma   90.00
#
_symmetry.space_group_name_H-M   'P 1'
#
loop_
_entity.id
_entity.type
_entity.pdbx_description
1 polymer ?
#
loop_
_entity_poly.entity_id
_entity_poly.type
_entity_poly.pdbx_seq_one_letter_code
_entity_poly.pdbx_strand_id
1 'polypeptide(L)'
;MGVILAQKDDNDKKHPVLYLRKKFSENEKKYSTTERECAAIIFAVKKLQCYLDGHTKFLIMTDHNSVVWLKNNVSLNPRLMRWALALQPYNYTVVHRSGENH
;
A
#
# COMPACT_ATOMS: atom_id res chain seq x y z
N MET A 1 1.02 -4.59 -10.82
CA MET A 1 0.45 -4.18 -9.51
C MET A 1 -1.02 -4.53 -9.51
N GLY A 2 -1.45 -5.37 -8.56
CA GLY A 2 -2.86 -5.64 -8.28
C GLY A 2 -3.16 -5.24 -6.85
N VAL A 3 -4.29 -4.56 -6.62
CA VAL A 3 -4.72 -4.13 -5.29
C VAL A 3 -6.20 -4.36 -5.14
N ILE A 4 -6.61 -4.79 -3.95
CA ILE A 4 -8.01 -5.02 -3.60
C ILE A 4 -8.34 -4.11 -2.42
N LEU A 5 -9.36 -3.26 -2.58
CA LEU A 5 -10.03 -2.62 -1.46
C LEU A 5 -11.11 -3.57 -0.97
N ALA A 6 -11.08 -3.91 0.31
CA ALA A 6 -12.09 -4.74 0.95
C ALA A 6 -12.55 -4.09 2.25
N GLN A 7 -13.83 -4.27 2.57
CA GLN A 7 -14.45 -3.82 3.81
C GLN A 7 -14.86 -5.05 4.63
N LYS A 8 -14.89 -4.92 5.94
CA LYS A 8 -15.41 -5.96 6.84
C LYS A 8 -16.89 -5.69 7.13
N ASP A 9 -17.70 -6.73 7.14
CA ASP A 9 -19.07 -6.66 7.65
C ASP A 9 -19.10 -6.75 9.19
N ASP A 10 -20.30 -6.72 9.76
CA ASP A 10 -20.53 -6.82 11.20
C ASP A 10 -20.01 -8.14 11.82
N ASN A 11 -19.71 -9.15 10.99
CA ASN A 11 -19.17 -10.45 11.40
C ASN A 11 -17.66 -10.58 11.11
N ASP A 12 -16.95 -9.47 10.89
CA ASP A 12 -15.52 -9.39 10.54
C ASP A 12 -15.14 -10.06 9.20
N LYS A 13 -16.12 -10.45 8.38
CA LYS A 13 -15.88 -11.09 7.09
C LYS A 13 -15.53 -10.05 6.04
N LYS A 14 -14.44 -10.28 5.30
CA LYS A 14 -13.96 -9.37 4.25
C LYS A 14 -14.77 -9.52 2.97
N HIS A 15 -15.31 -8.41 2.49
CA HIS A 15 -16.01 -8.29 1.21
C HIS A 15 -15.23 -7.34 0.29
N PRO A 16 -14.89 -7.77 -0.94
CA PRO A 16 -14.21 -6.90 -1.89
C PRO A 16 -15.13 -5.77 -2.36
N VAL A 17 -14.64 -4.54 -2.29
CA VAL A 17 -15.34 -3.33 -2.75
C VAL A 17 -14.85 -2.95 -4.15
N LEU A 18 -13.54 -2.99 -4.38
CA LEU A 18 -12.94 -2.56 -5.63
C LEU A 18 -11.62 -3.30 -5.92
N TYR A 19 -11.43 -3.64 -7.20
CA TYR A 19 -10.19 -4.20 -7.72
C TYR A 19 -9.46 -3.15 -8.57
N LEU A 20 -8.20 -2.89 -8.26
CA LEU A 20 -7.33 -2.00 -9.01
C LEU A 20 -6.19 -2.80 -9.64
N ARG A 21 -5.87 -2.48 -10.89
CA ARG A 21 -4.71 -3.06 -11.59
C ARG A 21 -3.96 -1.98 -12.35
N LYS A 22 -2.64 -2.01 -12.27
CA LYS A 22 -1.74 -1.17 -13.06
C LYS A 22 -0.54 -1.99 -13.54
N LYS A 23 -0.16 -1.80 -14.81
CA LYS A 23 1.12 -2.31 -15.35
C LYS A 23 2.26 -1.41 -14.86
N PHE A 24 3.37 -2.02 -14.47
CA PHE A 24 4.58 -1.26 -14.12
C PHE A 24 5.09 -0.50 -15.36
N SER A 25 5.47 0.77 -15.18
CA SER A 25 6.20 1.52 -16.20
C SER A 25 7.62 0.95 -16.40
N GLU A 26 8.30 1.32 -17.49
CA GLU A 26 9.67 0.87 -17.74
C GLU A 26 10.63 1.18 -16.58
N ASN A 27 10.45 2.32 -15.91
CA ASN A 27 11.23 2.69 -14.73
C ASN A 27 10.83 1.84 -13.52
N GLU A 28 9.54 1.61 -13.29
CA GLU A 28 9.05 0.80 -12.16
C GLU A 28 9.42 -0.68 -12.31
N LYS A 29 9.59 -1.19 -13.54
CA LYS A 29 10.11 -2.54 -13.79
C LYS A 29 11.54 -2.72 -13.28
N LYS A 30 12.33 -1.66 -13.13
CA LYS A 30 13.69 -1.74 -12.59
C LYS A 30 13.74 -1.71 -11.06
N TYR A 31 12.60 -1.47 -10.41
CA TYR A 31 12.53 -1.43 -8.96
C TYR A 31 12.73 -2.81 -8.35
N SER A 32 13.37 -2.85 -7.18
CA SER A 32 13.41 -4.04 -6.34
C SER A 32 12.00 -4.49 -5.94
N THR A 33 11.85 -5.74 -5.49
CA THR A 33 10.56 -6.28 -5.04
C THR A 33 9.92 -5.38 -3.98
N THR A 34 10.69 -4.98 -2.95
CA THR A 34 10.21 -4.09 -1.89
C THR A 34 9.75 -2.73 -2.42
N GLU A 35 10.48 -2.14 -3.35
CA GLU A 35 10.10 -0.86 -3.97
C GLU A 35 8.85 -0.98 -4.85
N ARG A 36 8.66 -2.11 -5.54
CA ARG A 36 7.45 -2.38 -6.31
C ARG A 36 6.22 -2.49 -5.41
N GLU A 37 6.35 -3.14 -4.26
CA GLU A 37 5.30 -3.20 -3.24
C GLU A 37 4.97 -1.82 -2.68
N CYS A 38 5.99 -1.02 -2.30
CA CYS A 38 5.78 0.36 -1.89
C CYS A 38 5.06 1.17 -2.98
N ALA A 39 5.51 1.06 -4.23
CA ALA A 39 4.90 1.78 -5.34
C ALA A 39 3.43 1.38 -5.56
N ALA A 40 3.08 0.10 -5.35
CA ALA A 40 1.71 -0.38 -5.44
C ALA A 40 0.83 0.21 -4.34
N ILE A 41 1.34 0.30 -3.11
CA ILE A 41 0.66 0.94 -1.97
C ILE A 41 0.42 2.42 -2.26
N ILE A 42 1.45 3.15 -2.69
CA ILE A 42 1.34 4.58 -3.02
C ILE A 42 0.33 4.80 -4.14
N PHE A 43 0.34 3.94 -5.16
CA PHE A 43 -0.63 3.98 -6.25
C PHE A 43 -2.06 3.78 -5.72
N ALA A 44 -2.28 2.79 -4.86
CA ALA A 44 -3.59 2.48 -4.29
C ALA A 44 -4.11 3.62 -3.42
N VAL A 45 -3.31 4.10 -2.47
CA VAL A 45 -3.73 5.18 -1.55
C VAL A 45 -4.12 6.43 -2.33
N LYS A 46 -3.34 6.80 -3.35
CA LYS A 46 -3.69 7.94 -4.22
C LYS A 46 -4.97 7.72 -5.03
N LYS A 47 -5.21 6.50 -5.52
CA LYS A 47 -6.43 6.18 -6.29
C LYS A 47 -7.67 6.06 -5.42
N LEU A 48 -7.51 5.65 -4.17
CA LEU A 48 -8.58 5.42 -3.21
C LEU A 48 -8.73 6.59 -2.24
N GLN A 49 -8.16 7.75 -2.53
CA GLN A 49 -8.21 8.92 -1.65
C GLN A 49 -9.64 9.32 -1.26
N CYS A 50 -10.62 9.10 -2.14
CA CYS A 50 -12.04 9.34 -1.84
C CYS A 50 -12.66 8.35 -0.83
N TYR A 51 -12.06 7.16 -0.66
CA TYR A 51 -12.50 6.14 0.32
C TYR A 51 -11.68 6.19 1.61
N LEU A 52 -10.42 6.58 1.51
CA LEU A 52 -9.44 6.57 2.59
C LEU A 52 -9.27 7.98 3.16
N ASP A 53 -10.36 8.68 3.45
CA ASP A 53 -10.27 10.01 4.06
C ASP A 53 -9.26 9.98 5.23
N GLY A 54 -8.46 11.04 5.40
CA GLY A 54 -7.31 11.01 6.32
C GLY A 54 -7.68 10.71 7.79
N HIS A 55 -8.97 10.68 8.12
CA HIS A 55 -9.52 10.41 9.43
C HIS A 55 -9.84 8.92 9.65
N THR A 56 -10.29 8.22 8.61
CA THR A 56 -10.68 6.80 8.70
C THR A 56 -9.43 5.92 8.82
N LYS A 57 -9.39 5.13 9.90
CA LYS A 57 -8.30 4.15 10.09
C LYS A 57 -8.49 2.98 9.13
N PHE A 58 -7.45 2.65 8.35
CA PHE A 58 -7.47 1.49 7.47
C PHE A 58 -6.24 0.60 7.62
N LEU A 59 -6.35 -0.63 7.09
CA LEU A 59 -5.29 -1.62 7.12
C LEU A 59 -4.66 -1.78 5.74
N ILE A 60 -3.35 -1.63 5.67
CA ILE A 60 -2.55 -1.99 4.50
C ILE A 60 -2.01 -3.39 4.73
N MET A 61 -2.45 -4.34 3.91
CA MET A 61 -1.96 -5.72 3.93
C MET A 61 -1.00 -5.94 2.76
N THR A 62 0.22 -6.37 3.05
CA THR A 62 1.26 -6.61 2.05
C THR A 62 2.06 -7.86 2.44
N ASP A 63 2.54 -8.58 1.44
CA ASP A 63 3.36 -9.80 1.58
C ASP A 63 4.81 -9.49 1.97
N HIS A 64 5.16 -8.22 2.14
CA HIS A 64 6.49 -7.79 2.57
C HIS A 64 6.40 -6.59 3.51
N ASN A 65 7.40 -6.36 4.35
CA ASN A 65 7.47 -5.20 5.26
C ASN A 65 7.82 -3.89 4.50
N SER A 66 7.17 -3.66 3.36
CA SER A 66 7.46 -2.59 2.39
C SER A 66 7.33 -1.19 3.00
N VAL A 67 6.30 -0.93 3.80
CA VAL A 67 6.11 0.39 4.42
C VAL A 67 7.08 0.63 5.59
N VAL A 68 7.43 -0.40 6.36
CA VAL A 68 8.46 -0.31 7.40
C VAL A 68 9.81 -0.02 6.75
N TRP A 69 10.14 -0.73 5.67
CA TRP A 69 11.31 -0.48 4.86
C TRP A 69 11.33 0.96 4.32
N LEU A 70 10.21 1.46 3.79
CA LEU A 70 10.09 2.83 3.29
C LEU A 70 10.45 3.87 4.37
N LYS A 71 9.92 3.70 5.59
CA LYS A 71 10.21 4.61 6.71
C LYS A 71 11.70 4.62 7.08
N ASN A 72 12.33 3.44 7.10
CA ASN A 72 13.74 3.31 7.46
C ASN A 72 14.71 3.82 6.36
N ASN A 73 14.25 3.87 5.10
CA ASN A 73 15.08 4.21 3.94
C ASN A 73 14.72 5.58 3.33
N VAL A 74 13.88 6.37 4.00
CA VAL A 74 13.31 7.61 3.47
C VAL A 74 14.38 8.64 3.06
N SER A 75 15.52 8.65 3.77
CA SER A 75 16.65 9.56 3.55
C SER A 75 17.59 9.13 2.41
N LEU A 76 17.48 7.89 1.93
CA LEU A 76 18.39 7.36 0.90
C LEU A 76 18.05 7.85 -0.51
N ASN A 77 16.81 8.26 -0.75
CA ASN A 77 16.35 8.65 -2.08
C ASN A 77 15.20 9.66 -2.03
N PRO A 78 15.28 10.78 -2.77
CA PRO A 78 14.19 11.76 -2.88
C PRO A 78 12.82 11.16 -3.28
N ARG A 79 12.80 10.07 -4.04
CA ARG A 79 11.58 9.34 -4.38
C ARG A 79 10.91 8.74 -3.14
N LEU A 80 11.69 8.10 -2.27
CA LEU A 80 11.20 7.48 -1.04
C LEU A 80 10.68 8.54 -0.07
N MET A 81 11.36 9.68 0.03
CA MET A 81 10.85 10.85 0.75
C MET A 81 9.48 11.31 0.24
N ARG A 82 9.31 11.46 -1.08
CA ARG A 82 8.01 11.82 -1.66
C ARG A 82 6.92 10.77 -1.37
N TRP A 83 7.27 9.49 -1.30
CA TRP A 83 6.31 8.43 -0.96
C TRP A 83 5.93 8.47 0.52
N ALA A 84 6.88 8.69 1.43
CA ALA A 84 6.60 8.85 2.85
C ALA A 84 5.68 10.06 3.11
N LEU A 85 5.98 11.20 2.48
CA LEU A 85 5.14 12.40 2.56
C LEU A 85 3.72 12.16 2.01
N ALA A 86 3.60 11.38 0.92
CA ALA A 86 2.28 11.04 0.37
C ALA A 86 1.44 10.17 1.31
N LEU A 87 2.06 9.41 2.20
CA LEU A 87 1.35 8.58 3.20
C LEU A 87 1.08 9.33 4.50
N GLN A 88 1.81 10.40 4.79
CA GLN A 88 1.74 11.13 6.06
C GLN A 88 0.32 11.59 6.46
N PRO A 89 -0.57 12.05 5.54
CA PRO A 89 -1.91 12.50 5.91
C PRO A 89 -2.88 11.39 6.31
N TYR A 90 -2.52 10.11 6.11
CA TYR A 90 -3.44 8.99 6.23
C TYR A 90 -3.24 8.24 7.55
N ASN A 91 -4.34 7.85 8.19
CA ASN A 91 -4.32 7.00 9.37
C ASN A 91 -4.35 5.51 8.97
N TYR A 92 -3.18 4.87 8.89
CA TYR A 92 -3.09 3.47 8.49
C TYR A 92 -2.25 2.62 9.44
N THR A 93 -2.55 1.33 9.47
CA THR A 93 -1.71 0.29 10.08
C THR A 93 -1.26 -0.68 9.01
N VAL A 94 -0.02 -1.16 9.12
CA VAL A 94 0.57 -2.10 8.15
C VAL A 94 0.59 -3.46 8.79
N VAL A 95 -0.01 -4.44 8.12
CA VAL A 95 0.04 -5.85 8.52
C VAL A 95 0.74 -6.62 7.41
N HIS A 96 1.86 -7.23 7.79
CA HIS A 96 2.53 -8.17 6.94
C HIS A 96 1.78 -9.50 6.97
N ARG A 97 1.35 -9.98 5.79
CA ARG A 97 0.87 -11.35 5.65
C ARG A 97 2.03 -12.21 5.20
N SER A 98 2.61 -12.97 6.13
CA SER A 98 3.43 -14.13 5.81
C SER A 98 2.61 -15.03 4.89
N GLY A 99 3.20 -15.52 3.80
CA GLY A 99 2.54 -16.34 2.78
C GLY A 99 2.17 -17.76 3.25
N GLU A 100 1.79 -17.94 4.52
CA GLU A 100 1.24 -19.20 5.00
C GLU A 100 -0.30 -19.19 4.88
N ASN A 101 -0.77 -20.19 4.14
CA ASN A 101 -2.15 -20.54 3.81
C ASN A 101 -2.77 -19.79 2.63
N HIS A 102 -2.38 -20.25 1.43
CA HIS A 102 -3.31 -20.38 0.32
C HIS A 102 -3.54 -21.87 0.06
#